data_AF-A0A959B0X3-F1
#
_entry.id   AF-A0A959B0X3-F1
#
_cell.length_a   1.000
_cell.length_b   1.000
_cell.length_c   1.000
_cell.angle_alpha   90.00
_cell.angle_beta   90.00
_cell.angle_gamma   90.00
#
_symmetry.space_group_name_H-M   'P 1'
#
loop_
_entity.id
_entity.type
_entity.pdbx_description
1 polymer ?
#
loop_
_entity_poly.entity_id
_entity_poly.type
_entity_poly.pdbx_seq_one_letter_code
_entity_poly.pdbx_strand_id
1 'polypeptide(L)' 'MNLLVVLLSLAAFIWVAYEVWGVNKRISNDTKVIWTIAALFFSIITAIVYYLVEKRK' A
#
# COMPACT_ATOMS: atom_id res chain seq x y z
N MET A 1 14.81 -11.05 -4.30
CA MET A 1 13.64 -10.13 -4.36
C MET A 1 12.53 -10.97 -4.93
N ASN A 2 11.71 -11.58 -4.07
CA ASN A 2 10.69 -12.51 -4.56
C ASN A 2 9.61 -11.70 -5.28
N LEU A 3 9.37 -12.00 -6.56
CA LEU A 3 8.43 -11.26 -7.41
C LEU A 3 7.04 -11.16 -6.76
N LEU A 4 6.64 -12.21 -6.04
CA LEU A 4 5.38 -12.30 -5.31
C LEU A 4 5.21 -11.19 -4.28
N VAL A 5 6.26 -10.83 -3.53
CA VAL A 5 6.17 -9.79 -2.49
C VAL A 5 5.98 -8.41 -3.11
N VAL A 6 6.68 -8.16 -4.23
CA VAL A 6 6.53 -6.92 -4.99
C VAL A 6 5.11 -6.81 -5.54
N LEU A 7 4.61 -7.88 -6.16
CA LEU A 7 3.26 -7.94 -6.71
C LEU A 7 2.18 -7.77 -5.63
N LEU A 8 2.33 -8.39 -4.46
CA LEU A 8 1.40 -8.25 -3.35
C LEU A 8 1.40 -6.82 -2.79
N SER A 9 2.56 -6.18 -2.66
CA SER A 9 2.63 -4.79 -2.20
C SER A 9 1.96 -3.82 -3.18
N LEU A 10 2.13 -4.06 -4.49
CA LEU A 10 1.51 -3.26 -5.54
C LEU A 10 -0.01 -3.47 -5.58
N ALA A 11 -0.45 -4.73 -5.49
CA ALA A 11 -1.86 -5.10 -5.45
C ALA A 11 -2.57 -4.48 -4.23
N ALA A 12 -1.94 -4.50 -3.06
CA ALA A 12 -2.48 -3.88 -1.85
C ALA A 12 -2.64 -2.36 -2.03
N PHE A 13 -1.64 -1.68 -2.60
CA PHE A 13 -1.73 -0.24 -2.87
C PHE A 13 -2.87 0.10 -3.86
N ILE A 14 -2.94 -0.63 -4.98
CA ILE A 14 -3.97 -0.45 -6.01
C ILE A 14 -5.37 -0.70 -5.42
N TRP A 15 -5.52 -1.74 -4.60
CA TRP A 15 -6.78 -2.05 -3.93
C TRP A 15 -7.23 -0.90 -3.03
N VAL A 16 -6.37 -0.39 -2.17
CA VAL A 16 -6.74 0.71 -1.26
C VAL A 16 -7.09 1.97 -2.06
N ALA A 17 -6.36 2.28 -3.13
CA ALA A 17 -6.70 3.39 -4.01
C ALA A 17 -8.10 3.19 -4.66
N TYR A 18 -8.39 1.99 -5.18
CA TYR A 18 -9.69 1.68 -5.75
C TYR A 18 -10.83 1.77 -4.72
N GLU A 19 -10.62 1.22 -3.52
CA GLU A 19 -11.62 1.20 -2.46
C GLU A 19 -11.97 2.63 -2.00
N VAL A 20 -10.96 3.48 -1.83
CA VAL A 20 -11.10 4.85 -1.32
C VAL A 20 -11.71 5.78 -2.37
N TRP A 21 -11.34 5.64 -3.64
CA TRP A 21 -11.75 6.56 -4.70
C TRP A 21 -12.94 6.06 -5.53
N GLY A 22 -13.03 4.76 -5.78
CA GLY A 22 -14.03 4.14 -6.64
C GLY A 22 -15.26 3.62 -5.89
N VAL A 23 -15.05 2.92 -4.78
CA VAL A 23 -16.13 2.25 -4.03
C VAL A 23 -16.73 3.18 -2.97
N ASN A 24 -15.89 3.71 -2.08
CA ASN A 24 -16.35 4.48 -0.93
C ASN A 24 -16.54 5.98 -1.26
N LYS A 25 -17.59 6.28 -2.01
CA LYS A 25 -17.97 7.66 -2.37
C LYS A 25 -18.46 8.51 -1.19
N ARG A 26 -18.84 7.88 -0.07
CA ARG A 26 -19.32 8.54 1.16
C ARG A 26 -18.21 9.22 1.98
N ILE A 27 -16.95 8.86 1.73
CA ILE A 27 -15.81 9.39 2.48
C ILE A 27 -15.47 10.80 1.96
N SER A 28 -15.20 11.74 2.87
CA SER A 28 -14.76 13.09 2.53
C SER A 28 -13.41 13.07 1.80
N ASN A 29 -13.18 14.04 0.90
CA ASN A 29 -11.96 14.09 0.10
C ASN A 29 -10.69 14.12 0.95
N ASP A 30 -10.69 14.85 2.07
CA ASP A 30 -9.54 14.92 2.98
C ASP A 30 -9.17 13.55 3.55
N THR A 31 -10.19 12.78 3.96
CA THR A 31 -10.01 11.42 4.46
C THR A 31 -9.48 10.49 3.36
N LYS A 32 -9.93 10.65 2.11
CA LYS A 32 -9.42 9.88 0.96
C LYS A 32 -7.92 10.13 0.73
N VAL A 33 -7.49 11.38 0.84
CA VAL A 33 -6.08 11.76 0.70
C VAL A 33 -5.25 11.12 1.81
N ILE A 34 -5.71 11.18 3.07
CA ILE A 34 -5.03 10.56 4.22
C ILE A 34 -4.87 9.05 4.01
N TRP A 35 -5.93 8.35 3.60
CA TRP A 35 -5.88 6.91 3.33
C TRP A 35 -4.94 6.55 2.18
N THR A 36 -4.88 7.37 1.13
CA THR A 36 -3.98 7.15 -0.01
C THR A 36 -2.52 7.32 0.42
N ILE A 37 -2.22 8.35 1.21
CA ILE A 37 -0.89 8.57 1.78
C ILE A 37 -0.50 7.40 2.70
N ALA A 38 -1.40 6.99 3.60
CA ALA A 38 -1.17 5.86 4.50
C ALA A 38 -0.89 4.56 3.75
N ALA A 39 -1.64 4.27 2.67
CA ALA A 39 -1.43 3.09 1.82
C ALA A 39 -0.06 3.11 1.13
N LEU A 40 0.39 4.29 0.72
CA LEU A 40 1.70 4.48 0.09
C LEU A 40 2.83 4.23 1.10
N PHE A 41 2.71 4.75 2.32
CA PHE A 41 3.69 4.51 3.38
C PHE A 41 3.70 3.05 3.86
N PHE A 42 2.55 2.42 4.05
CA PHE A 42 2.48 1.03 4.47
C PHE A 42 3.07 0.07 3.44
N SER A 43 2.90 0.32 2.13
CA SER A 43 3.52 -0.52 1.08
C SER A 43 5.05 -0.38 1.07
N ILE A 44 5.57 0.85 1.23
CA ILE A 44 7.00 1.15 1.29
C ILE A 44 7.65 0.56 2.54
N ILE A 45 7.03 0.74 3.71
CA ILE A 45 7.53 0.19 4.98
C ILE A 45 7.60 -1.33 4.91
N THR A 46 6.56 -1.98 4.35
CA THR A 46 6.55 -3.44 4.18
C THR A 46 7.71 -3.92 3.29
N ALA A 47 7.98 -3.22 2.19
CA ALA A 47 9.11 -3.54 1.32
C ALA A 47 10.48 -3.35 2.00
N ILE A 48 10.63 -2.29 2.80
CA ILE A 48 11.85 -2.00 3.57
C ILE A 48 12.07 -3.07 4.65
N VAL A 49 11.04 -3.40 5.44
CA VAL A 49 11.13 -4.43 6.49
C VAL A 49 11.49 -5.78 5.87
N TYR A 50 10.86 -6.17 4.76
CA TYR A 50 11.21 -7.40 4.06
C TYR A 50 12.68 -7.42 3.58
N TYR A 51 13.16 -6.31 3.00
CA TYR A 51 14.56 -6.21 2.59
C TYR A 51 15.52 -6.36 3.78
N LEU A 52 15.23 -5.73 4.92
CA LEU A 52 16.07 -5.75 6.10
C LEU A 52 16.03 -7.08 6.86
N VAL A 53 14.89 -7.77 6.88
CA VAL A 53 14.72 -9.04 7.62
C VAL A 53 15.19 -10.23 6.79
N GLU A 54 14.84 -10.26 5.49
CA GLU A 54 15.01 -11.45 4.65
C GLU A 54 16.24 -11.38 3.75
N LYS A 55 16.61 -10.18 3.28
CA LYS A 55 17.67 -10.01 2.27
C LYS A 55 19.01 -9.56 2.86
N ARG A 56 19.02 -9.11 4.13
CA ARG A 56 20.22 -8.70 4.88
C ARG A 56 20.71 -9.77 5.86
N LYS A 57 19.96 -10.87 6.05
CA LYS A 57 20.51 -12.16 6.48
C LYS A 57 21.13 -12.86 5.29
#